data_AF-A0A938ZM74-F1
#
_entry.id   AF-A0A938ZM74-F1
#
_cell.length_a   1.000
_cell.length_b   1.000
_cell.length_c   1.000
_cell.angle_alpha   90.00
_cell.angle_beta   90.00
_cell.angle_gamma   90.00
#
_symmetry.space_group_name_H-M   'P 1'
#
loop_
_entity.id
_entity.type
_entity.pdbx_description
1 polymer ?
#
loop_
_entity_poly.entity_id
_entity_poly.type
_entity_poly.pdbx_seq_one_letter_code
_entity_poly.pdbx_strand_id
1 'polypeptide(L)'
;MKSMSQISNFKIIPCIILFVSILLSICGQLLMKNAMLYTNEGVFTWDFFQKLSLAITVYCLGIVNWILALRSVKLSIAYPLTSLNYVGILFGSYYFFNEVITLTRIVGVITIFLGVLLVVNPIKKLKFR
;
A
#
# COMPACT_ATOMS: atom_id res chain seq x y z
N MET A 1 25.40 12.49 -25.34
CA MET A 1 24.81 12.98 -24.08
C MET A 1 23.41 12.39 -23.82
N LYS A 2 23.22 11.06 -24.03
CA LYS A 2 21.92 10.36 -23.93
C LYS A 2 21.80 9.48 -22.68
N SER A 3 22.72 9.61 -21.72
CA SER A 3 23.03 8.56 -20.73
C SER A 3 22.70 8.87 -19.26
N MET A 4 22.12 10.02 -18.91
CA MET A 4 21.70 10.31 -17.51
C MET A 4 20.19 10.52 -17.35
N SER A 5 19.49 11.11 -18.33
CA SER A 5 18.03 11.29 -18.24
C SER A 5 17.26 9.98 -18.42
N GLN A 6 17.66 9.10 -19.33
CA GLN A 6 16.96 7.83 -19.57
C GLN A 6 17.10 6.81 -18.42
N ILE A 7 18.23 6.82 -17.71
CA ILE A 7 18.47 5.93 -16.57
C ILE A 7 17.64 6.35 -15.34
N SER A 8 17.45 7.66 -15.15
CA SER A 8 16.61 8.19 -14.07
C SER A 8 15.12 7.88 -14.30
N ASN A 9 14.61 8.12 -15.51
CA ASN A 9 13.22 7.85 -15.86
C ASN A 9 12.85 6.38 -15.70
N PHE A 10 13.77 5.45 -16.02
CA PHE A 10 13.54 4.01 -15.87
C PHE A 10 13.39 3.56 -14.40
N LYS A 11 13.96 4.30 -13.44
CA LYS A 11 13.81 4.01 -11.99
C LYS A 11 12.65 4.77 -11.34
N ILE A 12 12.35 5.96 -11.81
CA ILE A 12 11.29 6.82 -11.27
C ILE A 12 9.91 6.26 -11.63
N ILE A 13 9.71 5.82 -12.88
CA ILE A 13 8.42 5.29 -13.37
C ILE A 13 7.94 4.11 -12.49
N PRO A 14 8.73 3.06 -12.22
CA PRO A 14 8.32 1.97 -11.34
C PRO A 14 8.01 2.41 -9.90
N CYS A 15 8.73 3.40 -9.37
CA CYS A 15 8.45 3.93 -8.04
C CYS A 15 7.10 4.65 -7.99
N ILE A 16 6.77 5.43 -9.03
CA ILE A 16 5.45 6.07 -9.15
C ILE A 16 4.35 5.02 -9.26
N ILE A 17 4.54 3.99 -10.11
CA ILE A 17 3.58 2.89 -10.26
C ILE A 17 3.36 2.18 -8.91
N LEU A 18 4.43 1.94 -8.15
CA LEU A 18 4.35 1.32 -6.83
C LEU A 18 3.68 2.21 -5.79
N PHE A 19 3.89 3.53 -5.86
CA PHE A 19 3.20 4.46 -4.98
C PHE A 19 1.69 4.52 -5.29
N VAL A 20 1.33 4.57 -6.58
CA VAL A 20 -0.06 4.52 -7.03
C VAL A 20 -0.72 3.19 -6.62
N SER A 21 0.01 2.07 -6.70
CA SER A 21 -0.53 0.77 -6.27
C SER A 21 -0.85 0.71 -4.78
N ILE A 22 -0.02 1.31 -3.94
CA ILE A 22 -0.24 1.46 -2.49
C ILE A 22 -1.51 2.27 -2.24
N LEU A 23 -1.64 3.45 -2.88
CA LEU A 23 -2.84 4.28 -2.74
C LEU A 23 -4.12 3.55 -3.16
N LEU A 24 -4.11 2.87 -4.31
CA LEU A 24 -5.24 2.06 -4.76
C LEU A 24 -5.55 0.91 -3.79
N SER A 25 -4.53 0.29 -3.21
CA SER A 25 -4.71 -0.78 -2.22
C SER A 25 -5.37 -0.27 -0.95
N ILE A 26 -4.95 0.90 -0.44
CA ILE A 26 -5.57 1.55 0.73
C ILE A 26 -7.03 1.88 0.42
N CYS A 27 -7.30 2.53 -0.71
CA CYS A 27 -8.68 2.88 -1.11
C CYS A 27 -9.56 1.63 -1.24
N GLY A 28 -9.05 0.57 -1.89
CA GLY A 28 -9.78 -0.70 -2.05
C GLY A 28 -10.13 -1.34 -0.70
N GLN A 29 -9.16 -1.43 0.22
CA GLN A 29 -9.38 -2.01 1.55
C GLN A 29 -10.32 -1.18 2.42
N LEU A 30 -10.23 0.16 2.35
CA LEU A 30 -11.18 1.04 3.04
C LEU A 30 -12.59 0.90 2.44
N LEU A 31 -12.72 0.82 1.11
CA LEU A 31 -14.02 0.57 0.47
C LEU A 31 -14.61 -0.79 0.86
N MET A 32 -13.79 -1.83 1.05
CA MET A 32 -14.25 -3.13 1.55
C MET A 32 -14.83 -3.01 2.96
N LYS A 33 -14.13 -2.28 3.84
CA LYS A 33 -14.62 -1.99 5.20
C LYS A 33 -15.92 -1.18 5.15
N ASN A 34 -16.01 -0.20 4.26
CA ASN A 34 -17.21 0.60 4.04
C ASN A 34 -18.40 -0.26 3.57
N ALA A 35 -18.17 -1.17 2.62
CA ALA A 35 -19.19 -2.09 2.13
C ALA A 35 -19.76 -2.94 3.27
N MET A 36 -18.93 -3.41 4.20
CA MET A 36 -19.39 -4.18 5.36
C MET A 36 -20.15 -3.33 6.41
N LEU A 37 -19.78 -2.07 6.60
CA LEU A 37 -20.38 -1.22 7.64
C LEU A 37 -21.77 -0.70 7.28
N TYR A 38 -22.00 -0.36 6.01
CA TYR A 38 -23.25 0.27 5.56
C TYR A 38 -24.26 -0.72 4.96
N THR A 39 -24.03 -2.02 5.13
CA THR A 39 -24.98 -3.07 4.78
C THR A 39 -25.70 -3.52 6.06
N ASN A 40 -26.82 -2.87 6.35
CA ASN A 40 -27.64 -3.13 7.54
C ASN A 40 -28.40 -4.47 7.49
N GLU A 41 -28.61 -5.03 6.29
CA GLU A 41 -29.51 -6.18 6.07
C GLU A 41 -28.75 -7.51 5.84
N GLY A 42 -27.44 -7.54 6.10
CA GLY A 42 -26.60 -8.73 5.97
C GLY A 42 -25.90 -8.88 4.61
N VAL A 43 -24.97 -9.84 4.55
CA VAL A 43 -23.98 -9.99 3.46
C VAL A 43 -24.52 -10.53 2.12
N PHE A 44 -25.82 -10.84 2.03
CA PHE A 44 -26.45 -11.41 0.84
C PHE A 44 -27.39 -10.44 0.12
N THR A 45 -27.21 -9.14 0.33
CA THR A 45 -27.98 -8.10 -0.37
C THR A 45 -27.34 -7.71 -1.69
N TRP A 46 -28.16 -7.31 -2.65
CA TRP A 46 -27.68 -6.86 -3.96
C TRP A 46 -26.79 -5.60 -3.86
N ASP A 47 -27.14 -4.68 -2.98
CA ASP A 47 -26.35 -3.46 -2.70
C ASP A 47 -24.95 -3.80 -2.15
N PHE A 48 -24.84 -4.81 -1.29
CA PHE A 48 -23.55 -5.31 -0.81
C PHE A 48 -22.67 -5.81 -1.96
N PHE A 49 -23.22 -6.62 -2.87
CA PHE A 49 -22.45 -7.13 -4.02
C PHE A 49 -21.96 -6.01 -4.93
N GLN A 50 -22.75 -4.96 -5.15
CA GLN A 50 -22.34 -3.80 -5.95
C GLN A 50 -21.17 -3.05 -5.28
N LYS A 51 -21.29 -2.72 -3.99
CA LYS A 51 -20.24 -2.03 -3.22
C LYS A 51 -18.97 -2.88 -3.11
N LEU A 52 -19.12 -4.18 -2.87
CA LEU A 52 -18.02 -5.12 -2.78
C LEU A 52 -17.31 -5.28 -4.13
N SER A 53 -18.05 -5.39 -5.22
CA SER A 53 -17.48 -5.48 -6.57
C SER A 53 -16.61 -4.26 -6.90
N LEU A 54 -17.09 -3.05 -6.57
CA LEU A 54 -16.31 -1.82 -6.73
C LEU A 54 -15.03 -1.85 -5.88
N ALA A 55 -15.15 -2.22 -4.60
CA ALA A 55 -14.02 -2.28 -3.68
C ALA A 55 -12.95 -3.29 -4.13
N ILE A 56 -13.38 -4.48 -4.56
CA ILE A 56 -12.51 -5.52 -5.13
C ILE A 56 -11.86 -5.03 -6.41
N THR A 57 -12.61 -4.38 -7.30
CA THR A 57 -12.06 -3.87 -8.57
C THR A 57 -10.93 -2.87 -8.32
N VAL A 58 -11.14 -1.91 -7.41
CA VAL A 58 -10.11 -0.93 -7.03
C VAL A 58 -8.89 -1.62 -6.42
N TYR A 59 -9.10 -2.60 -5.53
CA TYR A 59 -8.02 -3.36 -4.92
C TYR A 59 -7.22 -4.19 -5.94
N CYS A 60 -7.91 -4.85 -6.87
CA CYS A 60 -7.30 -5.62 -7.95
C CYS A 60 -6.46 -4.73 -8.87
N LEU A 61 -6.92 -3.52 -9.20
CA LEU A 61 -6.11 -2.54 -9.94
C LEU A 61 -4.84 -2.16 -9.18
N GLY A 62 -4.92 -2.03 -7.85
CA GLY A 62 -3.75 -1.88 -6.97
C GLY A 62 -2.78 -3.05 -7.12
N ILE A 63 -3.26 -4.29 -7.01
CA ILE A 63 -2.44 -5.50 -7.15
C ILE A 63 -1.76 -5.55 -8.54
N VAL A 64 -2.50 -5.28 -9.62
CA VAL A 64 -1.95 -5.29 -10.98
C VAL A 64 -0.81 -4.27 -11.11
N ASN A 65 -1.01 -3.04 -10.62
CA ASN A 65 0.05 -2.03 -10.62
C ASN A 65 1.25 -2.44 -9.76
N TRP A 66 1.02 -3.09 -8.62
CA TRP A 66 2.10 -3.60 -7.78
C TRP A 66 2.93 -4.67 -8.50
N ILE A 67 2.28 -5.63 -9.17
CA ILE A 67 2.96 -6.66 -9.97
C ILE A 67 3.75 -6.01 -11.12
N LEU A 68 3.21 -4.97 -11.77
CA LEU A 68 3.91 -4.25 -12.83
C LEU A 68 5.16 -3.52 -12.30
N ALA A 69 5.09 -2.91 -11.12
CA ALA A 69 6.23 -2.27 -10.48
C ALA A 69 7.35 -3.25 -10.13
N LEU A 70 7.02 -4.50 -9.76
CA LEU A 70 7.99 -5.55 -9.46
C LEU A 70 8.85 -5.95 -10.67
N ARG A 71 8.47 -5.61 -11.90
CA ARG A 71 9.32 -5.84 -13.08
C ARG A 71 10.62 -5.04 -13.03
N SER A 72 10.65 -3.96 -12.25
CA SER A 72 11.80 -3.04 -12.20
C SER A 72 12.29 -2.76 -10.78
N VAL A 73 11.46 -3.00 -9.76
CA VAL A 73 11.81 -2.84 -8.34
C VAL A 73 12.05 -4.22 -7.73
N LYS A 74 13.16 -4.37 -7.00
CA LYS A 74 13.44 -5.61 -6.26
C LYS A 74 12.38 -5.84 -5.20
N LEU A 75 11.94 -7.09 -5.07
CA LEU A 75 10.95 -7.51 -4.09
C LEU A 75 11.33 -7.10 -2.64
N SER A 76 12.62 -7.17 -2.31
CA SER A 76 13.18 -6.76 -1.01
C SER A 76 13.04 -5.26 -0.70
N ILE A 77 12.79 -4.42 -1.71
CA ILE A 77 12.54 -2.97 -1.56
C ILE A 77 11.04 -2.70 -1.64
N ALA A 78 10.32 -3.40 -2.51
CA ALA A 78 8.89 -3.26 -2.69
C ALA A 78 8.08 -3.62 -1.44
N TYR A 79 8.43 -4.70 -0.75
CA TYR A 79 7.73 -5.13 0.48
C TYR A 79 7.80 -4.09 1.61
N PRO A 80 8.99 -3.58 1.99
CA PRO A 80 9.08 -2.50 2.96
C PRO A 80 8.28 -1.26 2.56
N LEU A 81 8.28 -0.89 1.27
CA LEU A 81 7.46 0.26 0.82
C LEU A 81 5.96 -0.02 0.91
N THR A 82 5.54 -1.26 0.66
CA THR A 82 4.13 -1.67 0.74
C THR A 82 3.60 -1.62 2.18
N SER A 83 4.47 -1.70 3.19
CA SER A 83 4.08 -1.50 4.60
C SER A 83 3.49 -0.10 4.88
N LEU A 84 3.72 0.88 4.00
CA LEU A 84 3.05 2.19 4.07
C LEU A 84 1.52 2.08 4.00
N ASN A 85 0.98 0.97 3.48
CA ASN A 85 -0.44 0.67 3.56
C ASN A 85 -0.94 0.72 5.01
N TYR A 86 -0.17 0.25 6.00
CA TYR A 86 -0.59 0.28 7.41
C TYR A 86 -0.82 1.72 7.90
N VAL A 87 0.03 2.64 7.49
CA VAL A 87 -0.10 4.07 7.83
C VAL A 87 -1.36 4.63 7.17
N GLY A 88 -1.55 4.38 5.87
CA GLY A 88 -2.71 4.86 5.13
C GLY A 88 -4.03 4.30 5.64
N ILE A 89 -4.08 3.02 5.99
CA ILE A 89 -5.25 2.37 6.58
C ILE A 89 -5.53 2.93 7.97
N LEU A 90 -4.50 3.16 8.80
CA LEU A 90 -4.70 3.76 10.13
C LEU A 90 -5.38 5.13 10.02
N PHE A 91 -4.85 6.01 9.18
CA PHE A 91 -5.43 7.34 8.96
C PHE A 91 -6.80 7.28 8.28
N GLY A 92 -6.94 6.43 7.28
CA GLY A 92 -8.21 6.22 6.58
C GLY A 92 -9.31 5.69 7.52
N SER A 93 -8.99 4.72 8.37
CA SER A 93 -9.95 4.16 9.31
C SER A 93 -10.37 5.16 10.39
N TYR A 94 -9.46 6.03 10.83
CA TYR A 94 -9.80 7.13 11.73
C TYR A 94 -10.70 8.16 11.06
N TYR A 95 -10.35 8.59 9.84
CA TYR A 95 -11.08 9.64 9.15
C TYR A 95 -12.46 9.19 8.62
N PHE A 96 -12.55 8.00 8.01
CA PHE A 96 -13.77 7.51 7.37
C PHE A 96 -14.68 6.71 8.30
N PHE A 97 -14.12 6.02 9.30
CA PHE A 97 -14.89 5.13 10.18
C PHE A 97 -14.90 5.58 11.64
N ASN A 98 -14.28 6.72 11.97
CA ASN A 98 -14.13 7.21 13.34
C ASN A 98 -13.58 6.13 14.30
N GLU A 99 -12.74 5.21 13.80
CA GLU A 99 -12.13 4.18 14.63
C GLU A 99 -11.16 4.85 15.62
N VAL A 100 -11.28 4.51 16.90
CA VAL A 100 -10.39 5.03 17.94
C VAL A 100 -8.96 4.55 17.67
N ILE A 101 -8.06 5.50 17.38
CA ILE A 101 -6.64 5.22 17.31
C ILE A 101 -6.10 5.14 18.73
N THR A 102 -5.72 3.94 19.16
CA THR A 102 -5.03 3.75 20.44
C THR A 102 -3.56 4.17 20.33
N LEU A 103 -2.99 4.65 21.44
CA LEU A 103 -1.55 4.92 21.56
C LEU A 103 -0.70 3.71 21.16
N THR A 104 -1.15 2.50 21.50
CA THR A 104 -0.49 1.24 21.13
C THR A 104 -0.42 1.03 19.62
N ARG A 105 -1.48 1.37 18.86
CA ARG A 105 -1.48 1.28 17.39
C ARG A 105 -0.49 2.28 16.78
N ILE A 106 -0.42 3.51 17.31
CA ILE A 106 0.53 4.52 16.85
C ILE A 106 1.97 4.06 17.05
N VAL A 107 2.31 3.57 18.25
CA VAL A 107 3.64 3.04 18.55
C VAL A 107 3.98 1.85 17.64
N GLY A 108 3.02 0.96 17.40
CA GLY A 108 3.18 -0.15 16.45
C GLY A 108 3.48 0.32 15.03
N VAL A 109 2.73 1.29 14.51
CA VAL A 109 2.94 1.87 13.18
C VAL A 109 4.32 2.54 13.07
N ILE A 110 4.73 3.31 14.09
CA ILE A 110 6.08 3.90 14.15
C ILE A 110 7.15 2.80 14.12
N THR A 111 6.94 1.71 14.86
CA THR A 111 7.87 0.57 14.91
C THR A 111 7.99 -0.13 13.56
N ILE A 112 6.88 -0.35 12.84
CA ILE A 112 6.89 -0.86 11.47
C ILE A 112 7.71 0.07 10.56
N PHE A 113 7.48 1.38 10.67
CA PHE A 113 8.19 2.38 9.87
C PHE A 113 9.69 2.39 10.14
N LEU A 114 10.11 2.27 11.41
CA LEU A 114 11.51 2.12 11.80
C LEU A 114 12.10 0.82 11.23
N GLY A 115 11.37 -0.30 11.30
CA GLY A 115 11.78 -1.57 10.71
C GLY A 115 12.01 -1.46 9.20
N VAL A 116 11.14 -0.73 8.49
CA VAL A 116 11.25 -0.45 7.06
C VAL A 116 12.51 0.35 6.75
N LEU A 117 12.80 1.40 7.53
CA LEU A 117 14.02 2.20 7.37
C LEU A 117 15.27 1.35 7.54
N LEU A 118 15.27 0.42 8.50
CA LEU A 118 16.38 -0.52 8.71
C LEU A 118 16.57 -1.47 7.51
N VAL A 119 15.49 -1.97 6.92
CA VAL A 119 15.55 -2.88 5.75
C VAL A 119 15.97 -2.14 4.48
N VAL A 120 15.50 -0.91 4.29
CA VAL A 120 15.81 -0.09 3.11
C VAL A 120 17.25 0.44 3.17
N ASN A 121 17.79 0.71 4.36
CA ASN A 121 19.16 1.16 4.50
C ASN A 121 20.09 0.03 4.01
N PRO A 122 20.81 0.20 2.90
CA PRO A 122 21.71 -0.83 2.43
C PRO A 122 22.77 -0.99 3.51
N ILE A 123 22.75 -2.12 4.23
CA ILE A 123 23.88 -2.56 5.04
C ILE A 123 25.05 -2.50 4.08
N LYS A 124 25.93 -1.50 4.24
CA LYS A 124 27.13 -1.32 3.42
C LYS A 124 27.75 -2.70 3.32
N LYS A 125 27.77 -3.27 2.11
CA LYS A 125 28.37 -4.59 1.87
C LYS A 125 29.68 -4.62 2.63
N LEU A 126 29.76 -5.46 3.67
CA LEU A 126 31.04 -5.86 4.23
C LEU A 126 31.79 -6.42 3.03
N LYS A 127 32.79 -5.65 2.62
CA LYS A 127 33.71 -5.95 1.53
C LYS A 127 34.53 -7.14 2.00
N PHE A 128 33.95 -8.33 1.93
CA PHE A 128 34.73 -9.55 2.01
C PHE A 128 35.46 -9.68 0.68
N ARG A 129 36.77 -9.59 0.87
CA ARG A 129 37.84 -9.56 -0.10
C ARG A 129 37.96 -10.91 -0.80
#